data_AF-A0A1U8B9Q1-F1
#
_entry.id   AF-A0A1U8B9Q1-F1
#
_cell.length_a   1.000
_cell.length_b   1.000
_cell.length_c   1.000
_cell.angle_alpha   90.00
_cell.angle_beta   90.00
_cell.angle_gamma   90.00
#
_symmetry.space_group_name_H-M   'P 1'
#
loop_
_entity.id
_entity.type
_entity.pdbx_description
1 polymer ?
#
loop_
_entity_poly.entity_id
_entity_poly.type
_entity_poly.pdbx_seq_one_letter_code
_entity_poly.pdbx_strand_id
1 'polypeptide(L)'
;MEAIESKICSVPSKKLKPFKSEKAVESTADRISALPKAVLHYILSFLDVRSAVQTSMLSKRWRYIWTTLPYLNFDHILFLAYGWNWGGENLGMDQFLDLIDRVLFLRGGSHIQKFRLYCIRNYFDTGRLHTWTLVAARCNVEEVDIRVSAKEAVELPHCLYISESMSVLKLNLGSKRPKLVLPSSMGLPNLKILHLCSLCFVDDELTNKLLCNCPLLESLIIRYCTLKNVENLKISAPRLKNLVIETCFEDSEVYEESGRSFSCKINVSAPNLISFKCRDHLKREYTLENLYSLVNADIDMYLEEDYDNELLKLPHKRKEEYAQCMIKWLTGLSNIKALTLSDLLLKIVAEVPDVLENLPTSFFKSKYLKLKSGLSKDSIIAICYLLKHFTDIETLVLEITKRVCRWHPMYQYGDESLIYQSLEHIGKRSCRKNVL
;
A
#
# COMPACT_ATOMS: atom_id res chain seq x y z
N MET A 1 47.86 -44.11 -44.51
CA MET A 1 49.27 -43.79 -44.75
C MET A 1 49.38 -42.29 -44.88
N GLU A 2 49.91 -41.69 -43.81
CA GLU A 2 50.41 -40.31 -43.64
C GLU A 2 51.01 -39.73 -44.92
N ALA A 3 50.61 -38.54 -45.38
CA ALA A 3 51.00 -37.19 -44.95
C ALA A 3 52.15 -36.62 -45.80
N ILE A 4 52.19 -35.27 -45.85
CA ILE A 4 53.36 -34.39 -46.01
C ILE A 4 53.41 -33.50 -47.30
N GLU A 5 53.29 -32.20 -47.01
CA GLU A 5 53.92 -30.98 -47.56
C GLU A 5 53.56 -30.44 -48.95
N SER A 6 52.96 -29.25 -49.01
CA SER A 6 53.56 -27.89 -48.91
C SER A 6 54.18 -27.41 -50.23
N LYS A 7 53.58 -26.35 -50.79
CA LYS A 7 54.11 -25.61 -51.93
C LYS A 7 53.88 -24.11 -51.71
N ILE A 8 54.97 -23.36 -51.72
CA ILE A 8 55.02 -21.90 -51.73
C ILE A 8 55.46 -21.43 -53.13
N CYS A 9 54.94 -20.27 -53.52
CA CYS A 9 55.39 -19.34 -54.58
C CYS A 9 55.12 -19.77 -56.05
N SER A 10 54.56 -18.93 -56.93
CA SER A 10 54.77 -17.48 -57.10
C SER A 10 53.90 -16.88 -58.25
N VAL A 11 53.97 -15.55 -58.37
CA VAL A 11 53.71 -14.65 -59.53
C VAL A 11 52.25 -14.24 -59.90
N PRO A 12 52.03 -13.07 -60.55
CA PRO A 12 51.39 -11.93 -59.90
C PRO A 12 50.13 -11.42 -60.60
N SER A 13 49.38 -10.63 -59.84
CA SER A 13 48.13 -9.96 -60.15
C SER A 13 48.26 -8.85 -61.22
N LYS A 14 47.47 -8.92 -62.30
CA LYS A 14 46.95 -7.74 -63.02
C LYS A 14 45.52 -7.95 -63.57
N LYS A 15 44.61 -7.26 -62.88
CA LYS A 15 43.41 -6.53 -63.33
C LYS A 15 42.30 -7.27 -64.09
N LEU A 16 41.27 -7.65 -63.32
CA LEU A 16 39.87 -7.55 -63.74
C LEU A 16 39.20 -6.46 -62.87
N LYS A 17 38.57 -5.48 -63.52
CA LYS A 17 37.79 -4.43 -62.85
C LYS A 17 36.59 -5.08 -62.14
N PRO A 18 36.36 -4.84 -60.84
CA PRO A 18 35.14 -5.34 -60.21
C PRO A 18 33.96 -4.47 -60.67
N PHE A 19 32.91 -5.18 -61.08
CA PHE A 19 31.54 -4.71 -61.20
C PHE A 19 31.21 -3.75 -60.05
N LYS A 20 30.76 -2.53 -60.37
CA LYS A 20 30.08 -1.69 -59.38
C LYS A 20 28.79 -2.42 -58.99
N SER A 21 28.82 -3.19 -57.91
CA SER A 21 27.59 -3.42 -57.18
C SER A 21 27.24 -2.08 -56.54
N GLU A 22 26.13 -1.50 -56.97
CA GLU A 22 25.42 -0.54 -56.13
C GLU A 22 25.17 -1.26 -54.81
N LYS A 23 25.99 -0.94 -53.80
CA LYS A 23 25.58 -1.15 -52.44
C LYS A 23 24.34 -0.28 -52.27
N ALA A 24 23.17 -0.90 -52.39
CA ALA A 24 22.00 -0.42 -51.68
C ALA A 24 22.46 -0.31 -50.22
N VAL A 25 22.79 0.91 -49.81
CA VAL A 25 22.89 1.24 -48.41
C VAL A 25 21.44 1.17 -47.94
N GLU A 26 21.00 -0.03 -47.57
CA GLU A 26 19.92 -0.20 -46.65
C GLU A 26 20.40 0.50 -45.38
N SER A 27 20.14 1.80 -45.30
CA SER A 27 20.21 2.49 -44.03
C SER A 27 19.14 1.79 -43.20
N THR A 28 19.57 0.89 -42.32
CA THR A 28 18.75 0.42 -41.21
C THR A 28 18.54 1.67 -40.35
N ALA A 29 17.65 2.55 -40.80
CA ALA A 29 17.37 3.82 -40.16
C ALA A 29 17.06 3.49 -38.71
N ASP A 30 17.76 4.13 -37.78
CA ASP A 30 17.52 3.93 -36.36
C ASP A 30 16.17 4.55 -36.01
N ARG A 31 15.11 3.77 -36.27
CA ARG A 31 13.71 4.15 -36.10
C ARG A 31 13.40 4.49 -34.65
N ILE A 32 14.14 3.89 -33.72
CA ILE A 32 14.00 4.10 -32.28
C ILE A 32 14.59 5.45 -31.89
N SER A 33 15.82 5.79 -32.31
CA SER A 33 16.40 7.12 -32.07
C SER A 33 15.65 8.25 -32.79
N ALA A 34 14.94 7.94 -33.88
CA ALA A 34 14.09 8.88 -34.61
C ALA A 34 12.78 9.24 -33.86
N LEU A 35 12.42 8.50 -32.81
CA LEU A 35 11.19 8.79 -32.06
C LEU A 35 11.23 10.17 -31.38
N PRO A 36 10.07 10.83 -31.24
CA PRO A 36 9.96 12.05 -30.46
C PRO A 36 10.42 11.85 -29.02
N LYS A 37 10.99 12.91 -28.42
CA LYS A 37 11.55 12.86 -27.06
C LYS A 37 10.53 12.38 -26.02
N ALA A 38 9.26 12.79 -26.14
CA ALA A 38 8.19 12.36 -25.26
C ALA A 38 7.95 10.84 -25.30
N VAL A 39 8.05 10.21 -26.49
CA VAL A 39 7.92 8.76 -26.64
C VAL A 39 9.12 8.04 -26.00
N LEU A 40 10.32 8.59 -26.17
CA LEU A 40 11.53 8.05 -25.54
C LEU A 40 11.45 8.14 -24.01
N HIS A 41 10.92 9.25 -23.47
CA HIS A 41 10.63 9.39 -22.04
C HIS A 41 9.59 8.38 -21.56
N TYR A 42 8.54 8.14 -22.34
CA TYR A 42 7.54 7.12 -22.02
C TYR A 42 8.15 5.72 -21.99
N ILE A 43 8.96 5.33 -22.98
CA ILE A 43 9.67 4.04 -22.98
C ILE A 43 10.57 3.91 -21.75
N LEU A 44 11.37 4.94 -21.45
CA LEU A 44 12.26 4.95 -20.31
C LEU A 44 11.54 4.99 -18.96
N SER A 45 10.27 5.42 -18.91
CA SER A 45 9.47 5.47 -17.67
C SER A 45 9.22 4.10 -17.05
N PHE A 46 9.32 3.03 -17.85
CA PHE A 46 9.20 1.64 -17.39
C PHE A 46 10.50 1.08 -16.79
N LEU A 47 11.61 1.82 -16.88
CA LEU A 47 12.92 1.39 -16.41
C LEU A 47 13.26 2.03 -15.05
N ASP A 48 14.15 1.39 -14.30
CA ASP A 48 14.84 2.05 -13.20
C ASP A 48 15.86 3.07 -13.74
N VAL A 49 16.25 4.02 -12.89
CA VAL A 49 17.15 5.10 -13.31
C VAL A 49 18.47 4.57 -13.84
N ARG A 50 19.00 3.48 -13.29
CA ARG A 50 20.26 2.89 -13.75
C ARG A 50 20.13 2.45 -15.21
N SER A 51 19.12 1.65 -15.54
CA SER A 51 18.90 1.18 -16.91
C SER A 51 18.63 2.36 -17.85
N ALA A 52 17.88 3.36 -17.40
CA ALA A 52 17.65 4.58 -18.17
C ALA A 52 18.96 5.33 -18.48
N VAL A 53 19.87 5.46 -17.50
CA VAL A 53 21.20 6.06 -17.72
C VAL A 53 22.04 5.19 -18.66
N GLN A 54 21.99 3.86 -18.57
CA GLN A 54 22.75 2.96 -19.45
C GLN A 54 22.35 3.13 -20.93
N THR A 55 21.11 3.50 -21.22
CA THR A 55 20.69 3.79 -22.60
C THR A 55 21.48 4.93 -23.25
N SER A 56 22.15 5.78 -22.46
CA SER A 56 23.05 6.85 -22.96
C SER A 56 24.19 6.33 -23.84
N MET A 57 24.53 5.05 -23.73
CA MET A 57 25.57 4.38 -24.52
C MET A 57 25.08 3.93 -25.90
N LEU A 58 23.76 3.89 -26.15
CA LEU A 58 23.19 3.34 -27.38
C LEU A 58 23.49 4.23 -28.60
N SER A 59 23.36 5.55 -28.47
CA SER A 59 23.68 6.48 -29.55
C SER A 59 23.85 7.92 -29.04
N LYS A 60 24.33 8.82 -29.91
CA LYS A 60 24.43 10.26 -29.61
C LYS A 60 23.08 10.88 -29.21
N ARG A 61 21.97 10.38 -29.77
CA ARG A 61 20.60 10.83 -29.47
C ARG A 61 20.22 10.48 -28.02
N TRP A 62 20.57 9.27 -27.58
CA TRP A 62 20.19 8.75 -26.27
C TRP A 62 21.03 9.28 -25.11
N ARG A 63 22.25 9.78 -25.42
CA ARG A 63 23.24 10.24 -24.44
C ARG A 63 22.69 11.11 -23.31
N TYR A 64 21.74 12.01 -23.61
CA TYR A 64 21.19 12.97 -22.66
C TYR A 64 19.67 12.86 -22.47
N ILE A 65 19.01 11.80 -22.96
CA ILE A 65 17.55 11.69 -22.79
C ILE A 65 17.21 11.53 -21.32
N TRP A 66 17.98 10.69 -20.63
CA TRP A 66 17.81 10.43 -19.21
C TRP A 66 17.95 11.70 -18.37
N THR A 67 18.66 12.75 -18.77
CA THR A 67 18.82 13.96 -17.92
C THR A 67 17.51 14.74 -17.76
N THR A 68 16.56 14.54 -18.66
CA THR A 68 15.27 15.25 -18.69
C THR A 68 14.07 14.33 -18.51
N LEU A 69 14.31 13.07 -18.14
CA LEU A 69 13.26 12.06 -17.95
C LEU A 69 12.39 12.41 -16.73
N PRO A 70 11.07 12.59 -16.86
CA PRO A 70 10.23 13.07 -15.76
C PRO A 70 9.97 12.02 -14.66
N TYR A 71 10.28 10.74 -14.91
CA TYR A 71 10.07 9.65 -13.96
C TYR A 71 11.41 9.17 -13.41
N LEU A 72 11.64 9.37 -12.12
CA LEU A 72 12.81 8.89 -11.39
C LEU A 72 12.40 7.71 -10.52
N ASN A 73 12.83 6.51 -10.89
CA ASN A 73 12.64 5.31 -10.09
C ASN A 73 13.98 4.78 -9.59
N PHE A 74 14.27 5.03 -8.32
CA PHE A 74 15.43 4.52 -7.61
C PHE A 74 15.00 3.32 -6.77
N ASP A 75 15.32 2.11 -7.23
CA ASP A 75 14.95 0.87 -6.56
C ASP A 75 16.21 0.04 -6.27
N HIS A 76 16.57 -0.06 -4.99
CA HIS A 76 17.79 -0.75 -4.58
C HIS A 76 17.74 -2.26 -4.86
N ILE A 77 16.56 -2.90 -4.83
CA ILE A 77 16.45 -4.34 -5.13
C ILE A 77 16.78 -4.57 -6.60
N LEU A 78 16.20 -3.77 -7.48
CA LEU A 78 16.53 -3.82 -8.91
C LEU A 78 18.01 -3.52 -9.13
N PHE A 79 18.56 -2.51 -8.47
CA PHE A 79 19.97 -2.17 -8.59
C PHE A 79 20.91 -3.33 -8.21
N LEU A 80 20.63 -4.04 -7.12
CA LEU A 80 21.44 -5.16 -6.64
C LEU A 80 21.27 -6.43 -7.48
N ALA A 81 20.05 -6.68 -7.99
CA ALA A 81 19.75 -7.85 -8.82
C ALA A 81 20.61 -7.92 -10.10
N TYR A 82 21.05 -6.78 -10.63
CA TYR A 82 21.89 -6.70 -11.84
C TYR A 82 23.41 -6.83 -11.59
N GLY A 83 23.81 -7.63 -10.59
CA GLY A 83 25.17 -8.20 -10.53
C GLY A 83 26.19 -7.46 -9.66
N TRP A 84 25.76 -6.70 -8.64
CA TRP A 84 26.68 -5.97 -7.75
C TRP A 84 26.94 -6.65 -6.39
N ASN A 85 26.62 -7.94 -6.25
CA ASN A 85 26.92 -8.75 -5.06
C ASN A 85 28.41 -9.12 -4.87
N TRP A 86 29.33 -8.61 -5.70
CA TRP A 86 30.75 -9.01 -5.69
C TRP A 86 31.57 -8.43 -4.52
N GLY A 87 30.98 -7.61 -3.63
CA GLY A 87 31.70 -7.00 -2.49
C GLY A 87 30.90 -6.88 -1.19
N GLY A 88 29.85 -7.69 -1.02
CA GLY A 88 28.95 -7.67 0.15
C GLY A 88 27.82 -6.65 0.06
N GLU A 89 26.75 -6.86 0.84
CA GLU A 89 25.50 -6.07 0.78
C GLU A 89 25.75 -4.56 0.97
N ASN A 90 26.64 -4.18 1.89
CA ASN A 90 26.91 -2.77 2.19
C ASN A 90 27.59 -2.03 1.03
N LEU A 91 28.54 -2.66 0.33
CA LEU A 91 29.22 -2.02 -0.80
C LEU A 91 28.23 -1.73 -1.92
N GLY A 92 27.39 -2.69 -2.29
CA GLY A 92 26.35 -2.50 -3.31
C GLY A 92 25.39 -1.35 -2.97
N MET A 93 25.09 -1.15 -1.69
CA MET A 93 24.24 -0.06 -1.23
C MET A 93 24.91 1.30 -1.36
N ASP A 94 26.18 1.45 -0.97
CA ASP A 94 26.87 2.74 -1.09
C ASP A 94 26.95 3.19 -2.56
N GLN A 95 27.17 2.25 -3.48
CA GLN A 95 27.17 2.46 -4.93
C GLN A 95 25.84 2.99 -5.44
N PHE A 96 24.74 2.45 -4.90
CA PHE A 96 23.39 2.88 -5.23
C PHE A 96 23.13 4.31 -4.73
N LEU A 97 23.51 4.63 -3.50
CA LEU A 97 23.34 5.98 -2.97
C LEU A 97 24.18 6.99 -3.78
N ASP A 98 25.42 6.64 -4.12
CA ASP A 98 26.30 7.48 -4.94
C ASP A 98 25.79 7.63 -6.38
N LEU A 99 25.06 6.65 -6.91
CA LEU A 99 24.36 6.76 -8.18
C LEU A 99 23.24 7.80 -8.08
N ILE A 100 22.45 7.78 -7.01
CA ILE A 100 21.36 8.75 -6.79
C ILE A 100 21.94 10.16 -6.74
N ASP A 101 22.99 10.37 -5.94
CA ASP A 101 23.69 11.65 -5.84
C ASP A 101 24.14 12.15 -7.22
N ARG A 102 24.82 11.29 -8.00
CA ARG A 102 25.29 11.62 -9.36
C ARG A 102 24.15 11.94 -10.32
N VAL A 103 23.08 11.16 -10.32
CA VAL A 103 21.93 11.37 -11.23
C VAL A 103 21.25 12.70 -10.92
N LEU A 104 20.98 12.97 -9.65
CA LEU A 104 20.31 14.20 -9.24
C LEU A 104 21.18 15.43 -9.51
N PHE A 105 22.50 15.31 -9.33
CA PHE A 105 23.44 16.37 -9.67
C PHE A 105 23.49 16.66 -11.19
N LEU A 106 23.56 15.61 -12.03
CA LEU A 106 23.79 15.74 -13.46
C LEU A 106 22.54 16.06 -14.30
N ARG A 107 21.32 15.84 -13.79
CA ARG A 107 20.08 16.11 -14.53
C ARG A 107 19.86 17.57 -14.87
N GLY A 108 20.41 18.48 -14.06
CA GLY A 108 19.94 19.86 -14.02
C GLY A 108 18.49 19.96 -13.52
N GLY A 109 18.00 21.17 -13.26
CA GLY A 109 16.67 21.43 -12.67
C GLY A 109 15.47 21.13 -13.59
N SER A 110 15.53 20.04 -14.36
CA SER A 110 14.44 19.58 -15.22
C SER A 110 13.26 19.11 -14.37
N HIS A 111 12.04 19.39 -14.84
CA HIS A 111 10.79 18.96 -14.20
C HIS A 111 10.79 17.47 -13.84
N ILE A 112 10.42 17.14 -12.61
CA ILE A 112 10.22 15.77 -12.15
C ILE A 112 8.72 15.58 -11.99
N GLN A 113 8.12 14.66 -12.75
CA GLN A 113 6.74 14.27 -12.50
C GLN A 113 6.67 13.31 -11.31
N LYS A 114 7.55 12.32 -11.25
CA LYS A 114 7.53 11.28 -10.21
C LYS A 114 8.91 11.01 -9.67
N PHE A 115 9.05 11.13 -8.36
CA PHE A 115 10.23 10.73 -7.61
C PHE A 115 9.88 9.51 -6.74
N ARG A 116 10.43 8.35 -7.08
CA ARG A 116 10.31 7.13 -6.29
C ARG A 116 11.67 6.71 -5.75
N LEU A 117 11.73 6.50 -4.44
CA LEU A 117 12.87 5.94 -3.73
C LEU A 117 12.43 4.69 -2.96
N TYR A 118 13.00 3.56 -3.30
CA TYR A 118 12.81 2.28 -2.60
C TYR A 118 14.17 1.77 -2.13
N CYS A 119 14.48 1.98 -0.85
CA CYS A 119 15.78 1.68 -0.26
C CYS A 119 15.64 1.13 1.16
N ILE A 120 15.70 -0.20 1.31
CA ILE A 120 15.60 -0.88 2.61
C ILE A 120 17.02 -1.21 3.08
N ARG A 121 17.72 -0.17 3.57
CA ARG A 121 18.99 -0.32 4.27
C ARG A 121 18.72 -0.29 5.76
N ASN A 122 19.37 -1.16 6.53
CA ASN A 122 19.47 -0.93 7.97
C ASN A 122 20.19 0.39 8.21
N TYR A 123 19.54 1.31 8.95
CA TYR A 123 20.08 2.64 9.25
C TYR A 123 20.21 3.55 8.01
N PHE A 124 19.09 3.80 7.33
CA PHE A 124 19.07 4.74 6.21
C PHE A 124 19.43 6.17 6.68
N ASP A 125 20.31 6.84 5.93
CA ASP A 125 20.75 8.22 6.17
C ASP A 125 19.65 9.23 5.82
N THR A 126 19.09 9.87 6.84
CA THR A 126 18.02 10.88 6.70
C THR A 126 18.52 12.20 6.09
N GLY A 127 19.82 12.52 6.19
CA GLY A 127 20.43 13.70 5.57
C GLY A 127 20.46 13.61 4.05
N ARG A 128 20.82 12.43 3.52
CA ARG A 128 20.67 12.13 2.08
C ARG A 128 19.21 12.21 1.65
N LEU A 129 18.27 11.67 2.43
CA LEU A 129 16.83 11.77 2.12
C LEU A 129 16.39 13.22 1.94
N HIS A 130 16.75 14.07 2.91
CA HIS A 130 16.41 15.48 2.91
C HIS A 130 16.95 16.17 1.66
N THR A 131 18.22 15.93 1.32
CA THR A 131 18.87 16.51 0.14
C THR A 131 18.18 16.08 -1.16
N TRP A 132 17.88 14.79 -1.33
CA TRP A 132 17.27 14.28 -2.56
C TRP A 132 15.84 14.77 -2.74
N THR A 133 15.07 14.83 -1.65
CA THR A 133 13.70 15.37 -1.68
C THR A 133 13.69 16.88 -1.88
N LEU A 134 14.72 17.60 -1.44
CA LEU A 134 14.89 19.03 -1.72
C LEU A 134 15.13 19.27 -3.22
N VAL A 135 15.99 18.46 -3.85
CA VAL A 135 16.20 18.52 -5.31
C VAL A 135 14.89 18.22 -6.04
N ALA A 136 14.15 17.19 -5.62
CA ALA A 136 12.85 16.87 -6.21
C ALA A 136 11.85 18.02 -6.09
N ALA A 137 11.75 18.64 -4.91
CA ALA A 137 10.88 19.80 -4.66
C ALA A 137 11.22 20.97 -5.58
N ARG A 138 12.52 21.30 -5.74
CA ARG A 138 12.99 22.37 -6.63
C ARG A 138 12.71 22.10 -8.12
N CYS A 139 12.46 20.84 -8.47
CA CYS A 139 12.09 20.41 -9.81
C CYS A 139 10.58 20.23 -9.98
N ASN A 140 9.76 20.88 -9.12
CA ASN A 140 8.30 20.87 -9.16
C ASN A 140 7.68 19.46 -9.14
N VAL A 141 8.17 18.61 -8.22
CA VAL A 141 7.71 17.23 -8.12
C VAL A 141 6.20 17.09 -7.88
N GLU A 142 5.53 16.33 -8.75
CA GLU A 142 4.09 16.07 -8.65
C GLU A 142 3.79 14.86 -7.74
N GLU A 143 4.58 13.80 -7.84
CA GLU A 143 4.45 12.58 -7.03
C GLU A 143 5.74 12.21 -6.30
N VAL A 144 5.66 12.02 -4.98
CA VAL A 144 6.76 11.54 -4.14
C VAL A 144 6.37 10.21 -3.50
N ASP A 145 7.12 9.13 -3.78
CA ASP A 145 6.98 7.81 -3.15
C ASP A 145 8.31 7.38 -2.52
N ILE A 146 8.40 7.53 -1.19
CA ILE A 146 9.58 7.23 -0.40
C ILE A 146 9.30 5.99 0.43
N ARG A 147 10.14 4.97 0.28
CA ARG A 147 10.13 3.75 1.09
C ARG A 147 11.54 3.46 1.57
N VAL A 148 11.78 3.80 2.82
CA VAL A 148 13.09 3.67 3.47
C VAL A 148 12.94 3.02 4.84
N SER A 149 14.04 2.55 5.42
CA SER A 149 14.06 2.06 6.81
C SER A 149 14.89 3.02 7.67
N ALA A 150 14.22 4.08 8.16
CA ALA A 150 14.85 5.09 8.99
C ALA A 150 14.82 4.68 10.47
N LYS A 151 15.94 4.90 11.17
CA LYS A 151 16.06 4.65 12.62
C LYS A 151 15.59 5.85 13.44
N GLU A 152 15.91 7.04 12.95
CA GLU A 152 15.71 8.31 13.63
C GLU A 152 14.54 9.08 13.02
N ALA A 153 14.16 10.18 13.66
CA ALA A 153 13.12 11.07 13.16
C ALA A 153 13.46 11.55 11.75
N VAL A 154 12.44 11.61 10.89
CA VAL A 154 12.60 12.00 9.48
C VAL A 154 12.06 13.40 9.30
N GLU A 155 12.89 14.29 8.75
CA GLU A 155 12.50 15.65 8.38
C GLU A 155 12.62 15.82 6.86
N LEU A 156 11.50 16.07 6.20
CA LEU A 156 11.46 16.44 4.79
C LEU A 156 11.60 17.96 4.65
N PRO A 157 12.15 18.47 3.55
CA PRO A 157 12.38 19.89 3.37
C PRO A 157 11.07 20.68 3.35
N HIS A 158 11.08 21.86 3.99
CA HIS A 158 9.91 22.75 4.12
C HIS A 158 9.22 23.04 2.78
N CYS A 159 10.01 23.29 1.73
CA CYS A 159 9.49 23.58 0.38
C CYS A 159 8.63 22.44 -0.21
N LEU A 160 8.81 21.21 0.27
CA LEU A 160 7.98 20.07 -0.13
C LEU A 160 6.55 20.20 0.43
N TYR A 161 6.43 20.73 1.65
CA TYR A 161 5.16 20.93 2.38
C TYR A 161 4.40 22.20 2.00
N ILE A 162 4.97 23.03 1.12
CA ILE A 162 4.33 24.19 0.50
C ILE A 162 4.27 24.09 -1.03
N SER A 163 4.60 22.92 -1.58
CA SER A 163 4.66 22.71 -3.03
C SER A 163 3.25 22.76 -3.63
N GLU A 164 3.06 23.66 -4.60
CA GLU A 164 1.83 23.75 -5.38
C GLU A 164 1.74 22.66 -6.46
N SER A 165 2.88 22.07 -6.84
CA SER A 165 2.92 21.01 -7.86
C SER A 165 2.56 19.62 -7.31
N MET A 166 2.75 19.40 -6.00
CA MET A 166 2.60 18.08 -5.40
C MET A 166 1.13 17.67 -5.28
N SER A 167 0.81 16.51 -5.86
CA SER A 167 -0.51 15.90 -5.79
C SER A 167 -0.53 14.55 -5.06
N VAL A 168 0.64 13.89 -4.94
CA VAL A 168 0.77 12.58 -4.29
C VAL A 168 1.98 12.54 -3.36
N LEU A 169 1.74 12.16 -2.10
CA LEU A 169 2.78 11.91 -1.11
C LEU A 169 2.59 10.52 -0.50
N LYS A 170 3.58 9.65 -0.68
CA LYS A 170 3.61 8.30 -0.11
C LYS A 170 4.89 8.13 0.69
N LEU A 171 4.73 7.87 1.99
CA LEU A 171 5.83 7.69 2.93
C LEU A 171 5.71 6.31 3.59
N ASN A 172 6.75 5.51 3.47
CA ASN A 172 6.97 4.31 4.27
C ASN A 172 8.34 4.41 4.93
N LEU A 173 8.39 4.52 6.25
CA LEU A 173 9.63 4.79 6.99
C LEU A 173 10.21 3.56 7.71
N GLY A 174 9.63 2.39 7.48
CA GLY A 174 10.17 1.10 7.91
C GLY A 174 9.76 0.67 9.33
N SER A 175 10.23 -0.51 9.72
CA SER A 175 9.73 -1.25 10.90
C SER A 175 9.96 -0.54 12.24
N LYS A 176 10.92 0.39 12.30
CA LYS A 176 11.21 1.20 13.50
C LYS A 176 10.20 2.33 13.73
N ARG A 177 9.34 2.62 12.75
CA ARG A 177 8.26 3.62 12.84
C ARG A 177 8.76 4.95 13.41
N PRO A 178 9.71 5.63 12.75
CA PRO A 178 10.21 6.90 13.25
C PRO A 178 9.12 7.98 13.26
N LYS A 179 9.32 9.01 14.09
CA LYS A 179 8.52 10.25 14.04
C LYS A 179 8.79 10.97 12.72
N LEU A 180 7.73 11.46 12.08
CA LEU A 180 7.84 12.46 11.01
C LEU A 180 7.90 13.85 11.66
N VAL A 181 8.92 14.64 11.36
CA VAL A 181 8.98 16.04 11.81
C VAL A 181 8.25 16.89 10.79
N LEU A 182 7.18 17.55 11.23
CA LEU A 182 6.44 18.51 10.42
C LEU A 182 6.92 19.93 10.71
N PRO A 183 6.98 20.80 9.69
CA PRO A 183 7.27 22.21 9.92
C PRO A 183 6.13 22.92 10.67
N SER A 184 6.45 24.06 11.28
CA SER A 184 5.48 24.89 12.02
C SER A 184 4.40 25.48 11.12
N SER A 185 4.75 25.82 9.87
CA SER A 185 3.83 26.27 8.83
C SER A 185 3.92 25.34 7.62
N MET A 186 2.77 24.93 7.09
CA MET A 186 2.67 24.15 5.86
C MET A 186 1.33 24.36 5.18
N GLY A 187 1.29 24.09 3.88
CA GLY A 187 0.08 24.10 3.09
C GLY A 187 0.29 23.20 1.89
N LEU A 188 -0.44 22.10 1.81
CA LEU A 188 -0.37 21.14 0.73
C LEU A 188 -1.62 21.33 -0.16
N PRO A 189 -1.73 22.46 -0.88
CA PRO A 189 -2.99 22.93 -1.46
C PRO A 189 -3.55 21.97 -2.52
N ASN A 190 -2.66 21.28 -3.25
CA ASN A 190 -3.01 20.41 -4.36
C ASN A 190 -2.86 18.92 -4.06
N LEU A 191 -2.57 18.55 -2.81
CA LEU A 191 -2.40 17.15 -2.43
C LEU A 191 -3.73 16.40 -2.46
N LYS A 192 -3.80 15.36 -3.29
CA LYS A 192 -4.97 14.50 -3.47
C LYS A 192 -4.81 13.13 -2.81
N ILE A 193 -3.58 12.60 -2.77
CA ILE A 193 -3.29 11.27 -2.23
C ILE A 193 -2.22 11.38 -1.16
N LEU A 194 -2.56 10.96 0.06
CA LEU A 194 -1.64 10.85 1.18
C LEU A 194 -1.60 9.40 1.66
N HIS A 195 -0.40 8.79 1.63
CA HIS A 195 -0.16 7.46 2.15
C HIS A 195 0.94 7.51 3.20
N LEU A 196 0.57 7.14 4.42
CA LEU A 196 1.41 7.09 5.60
C LEU A 196 1.52 5.63 6.05
N CYS A 197 2.70 5.04 5.92
CA CYS A 197 2.97 3.67 6.29
C CYS A 197 4.14 3.60 7.28
N SER A 198 3.98 2.88 8.38
CA SER A 198 5.05 2.63 9.35
C SER A 198 5.70 3.92 9.88
N LEU A 199 4.88 4.82 10.44
CA LEU A 199 5.31 6.04 11.14
C LEU A 199 4.85 6.02 12.60
N CYS A 200 5.48 6.82 13.45
CA CYS A 200 4.97 7.12 14.79
C CYS A 200 4.28 8.48 14.79
N PHE A 201 2.98 8.48 15.10
CA PHE A 201 2.25 9.66 15.52
C PHE A 201 2.56 9.89 16.99
N VAL A 202 3.39 10.90 17.24
CA VAL A 202 3.61 11.43 18.58
C VAL A 202 2.62 12.54 18.73
N ASP A 203 1.77 12.44 19.76
CA ASP A 203 0.75 13.41 20.12
C ASP A 203 -0.26 13.75 19.00
N ASP A 204 -1.21 14.63 19.30
CA ASP A 204 -2.27 15.01 18.35
C ASP A 204 -1.77 15.92 17.21
N GLU A 205 -0.50 16.36 17.23
CA GLU A 205 0.08 17.37 16.33
C GLU A 205 0.11 16.91 14.88
N LEU A 206 0.61 15.71 14.60
CA LEU A 206 0.76 15.22 13.22
C LEU A 206 -0.57 15.17 12.48
N THR A 207 -1.59 14.60 13.10
CA THR A 207 -2.88 14.38 12.47
C THR A 207 -3.63 15.69 12.29
N ASN A 208 -3.64 16.52 13.34
CA ASN A 208 -4.31 17.81 13.30
C ASN A 208 -3.62 18.77 12.33
N LYS A 209 -2.29 18.84 12.32
CA LYS A 209 -1.57 19.73 11.40
C LYS A 209 -1.58 19.21 9.97
N LEU A 210 -1.29 17.93 9.73
CA LEU A 210 -1.16 17.43 8.35
C LEU A 210 -2.49 17.41 7.62
N LEU A 211 -3.55 16.86 8.22
CA LEU A 211 -4.84 16.68 7.55
C LEU A 211 -5.59 18.00 7.36
N CYS A 212 -5.50 18.94 8.30
CA CYS A 212 -6.14 20.26 8.14
C CYS A 212 -5.50 21.10 7.02
N ASN A 213 -4.24 20.82 6.66
CA ASN A 213 -3.50 21.55 5.62
C ASN A 213 -3.57 20.89 4.22
N CYS A 214 -4.46 19.91 4.02
CA CYS A 214 -4.67 19.20 2.75
C CYS A 214 -6.12 19.36 2.24
N PRO A 215 -6.55 20.55 1.77
CA PRO A 215 -7.96 20.84 1.46
C PRO A 215 -8.53 20.03 0.28
N LEU A 216 -7.67 19.52 -0.61
CA LEU A 216 -8.04 18.76 -1.80
C LEU A 216 -7.86 17.24 -1.65
N LEU A 217 -7.65 16.74 -0.43
CA LEU A 217 -7.38 15.33 -0.18
C LEU A 217 -8.55 14.43 -0.59
N GLU A 218 -8.31 13.52 -1.54
CA GLU A 218 -9.30 12.56 -2.06
C GLU A 218 -9.05 11.14 -1.52
N SER A 219 -7.81 10.79 -1.17
CA SER A 219 -7.45 9.46 -0.67
C SER A 219 -6.45 9.56 0.49
N LEU A 220 -6.81 8.95 1.63
CA LEU A 220 -5.96 8.82 2.81
C LEU A 220 -5.74 7.35 3.14
N ILE A 221 -4.47 6.95 3.26
CA ILE A 221 -4.07 5.59 3.64
C ILE A 221 -3.13 5.68 4.84
N ILE A 222 -3.51 5.09 5.97
CA ILE A 222 -2.70 4.99 7.18
C ILE A 222 -2.48 3.50 7.49
N ARG A 223 -1.24 3.05 7.54
CA ARG A 223 -0.89 1.63 7.69
C ARG A 223 0.25 1.42 8.66
N TYR A 224 0.14 0.42 9.53
CA TYR A 224 1.25 -0.03 10.38
C TYR A 224 1.88 1.09 11.24
N CYS A 225 1.12 2.14 11.55
CA CYS A 225 1.60 3.28 12.31
C CYS A 225 1.41 3.08 13.82
N THR A 226 2.28 3.67 14.63
CA THR A 226 2.13 3.71 16.10
C THR A 226 1.47 5.03 16.50
N LEU A 227 0.52 4.98 17.42
CA LEU A 227 -0.14 6.12 18.06
C LEU A 227 0.40 6.24 19.49
N LYS A 228 1.40 7.10 19.69
CA LYS A 228 2.06 7.32 21.00
C LYS A 228 1.55 8.62 21.60
N ASN A 229 0.91 8.55 22.76
CA ASN A 229 0.30 9.69 23.46
C ASN A 229 -0.73 10.46 22.61
N VAL A 230 -1.43 9.76 21.71
CA VAL A 230 -2.49 10.33 20.88
C VAL A 230 -3.82 9.96 21.52
N GLU A 231 -4.56 10.93 22.04
CA GLU A 231 -5.86 10.65 22.65
C GLU A 231 -6.95 10.52 21.58
N ASN A 232 -6.91 11.41 20.58
CA ASN A 232 -7.94 11.50 19.56
C ASN A 232 -7.35 11.71 18.16
N LEU A 233 -7.40 10.67 17.32
CA LEU A 233 -7.07 10.76 15.91
C LEU A 233 -8.26 11.32 15.12
N LYS A 234 -8.29 12.63 14.89
CA LYS A 234 -9.36 13.29 14.13
C LYS A 234 -9.04 13.34 12.63
N ILE A 235 -9.87 12.66 11.84
CA ILE A 235 -9.83 12.68 10.37
C ILE A 235 -11.02 13.51 9.88
N SER A 236 -10.77 14.77 9.55
CA SER A 236 -11.77 15.70 9.00
C SER A 236 -11.33 16.19 7.63
N ALA A 237 -11.87 15.58 6.58
CA ALA A 237 -11.48 15.88 5.19
C ALA A 237 -12.73 15.86 4.28
N PRO A 238 -13.27 17.03 3.89
CA PRO A 238 -14.57 17.10 3.22
C PRO A 238 -14.58 16.52 1.81
N ARG A 239 -13.42 16.46 1.12
CA ARG A 239 -13.28 15.90 -0.23
C ARG A 239 -12.82 14.45 -0.25
N LEU A 240 -12.60 13.85 0.92
CA LEU A 240 -12.07 12.50 1.04
C LEU A 240 -13.06 11.50 0.47
N LYS A 241 -12.64 10.71 -0.52
CA LYS A 241 -13.42 9.65 -1.17
C LYS A 241 -13.00 8.27 -0.69
N ASN A 242 -11.72 8.08 -0.39
CA ASN A 242 -11.15 6.80 0.00
C ASN A 242 -10.38 6.93 1.31
N LEU A 243 -10.74 6.10 2.30
CA LEU A 243 -10.03 6.02 3.57
C LEU A 243 -9.63 4.57 3.84
N VAL A 244 -8.35 4.36 4.15
CA VAL A 244 -7.80 3.07 4.56
C VAL A 244 -7.06 3.25 5.88
N ILE A 245 -7.44 2.52 6.91
CA ILE A 245 -6.75 2.44 8.20
C ILE A 245 -6.45 0.96 8.47
N GLU A 246 -5.18 0.56 8.50
CA GLU A 246 -4.81 -0.84 8.71
C GLU A 246 -3.68 -1.01 9.72
N THR A 247 -3.92 -1.84 10.73
CA THR A 247 -2.95 -2.41 11.67
C THR A 247 -2.19 -1.30 12.41
N CYS A 248 -2.91 -0.38 13.05
CA CYS A 248 -2.31 0.67 13.87
C CYS A 248 -2.09 0.18 15.31
N PHE A 249 -0.94 0.52 15.87
CA PHE A 249 -0.48 0.04 17.17
C PHE A 249 -0.51 1.17 18.20
N GLU A 250 -0.75 0.84 19.46
CA GLU A 250 -0.43 1.74 20.57
C GLU A 250 0.98 1.45 21.07
N ASP A 251 1.54 2.40 21.82
CA ASP A 251 2.87 2.23 22.38
C ASP A 251 2.89 1.05 23.36
N SER A 252 3.85 0.14 23.18
CA SER A 252 3.92 -1.11 23.95
C SER A 252 4.51 -0.94 25.35
N GLU A 253 4.75 0.29 25.80
CA GLU A 253 5.31 0.56 27.13
C GLU A 253 4.23 0.50 28.25
N VAL A 254 2.95 0.40 27.91
CA VAL A 254 1.85 0.23 28.87
C VAL A 254 1.21 -1.16 28.70
N TYR A 255 1.94 -2.19 29.13
CA TYR A 255 1.30 -3.47 29.46
C TYR A 255 0.70 -3.32 30.86
N GLU A 256 -0.53 -2.85 30.95
CA GLU A 256 -1.29 -3.07 32.18
C GLU A 256 -1.58 -4.57 32.30
N GLU A 257 -1.49 -5.09 33.53
CA GLU A 257 -1.78 -6.49 33.89
C GLU A 257 -3.23 -6.92 33.53
N SER A 258 -4.06 -6.00 33.03
CA SER A 258 -5.46 -6.15 32.64
C SER A 258 -5.72 -6.32 31.13
N GLY A 259 -4.68 -6.23 30.27
CA GLY A 259 -4.77 -6.35 28.80
C GLY A 259 -4.34 -5.07 28.06
N ARG A 260 -4.27 -5.10 26.72
CA ARG A 260 -3.95 -3.89 25.94
C ARG A 260 -5.12 -2.90 26.00
N SER A 261 -4.96 -1.82 26.77
CA SER A 261 -5.87 -0.68 26.72
C SER A 261 -5.60 0.11 25.45
N PHE A 262 -6.65 0.41 24.69
CA PHE A 262 -6.55 1.29 23.52
C PHE A 262 -7.01 2.69 23.93
N SER A 263 -6.06 3.54 24.29
CA SER A 263 -6.30 4.92 24.72
C SER A 263 -6.74 5.82 23.57
N CYS A 264 -6.32 5.52 22.34
CA CYS A 264 -6.57 6.41 21.20
C CYS A 264 -7.93 6.13 20.53
N LYS A 265 -8.79 7.15 20.52
CA LYS A 265 -10.06 7.16 19.78
C LYS A 265 -9.85 7.67 18.36
N ILE A 266 -10.53 7.06 17.38
CA ILE A 266 -10.46 7.47 15.98
C ILE A 266 -11.78 8.09 15.55
N ASN A 267 -11.74 9.38 15.22
CA ASN A 267 -12.92 10.16 14.85
C ASN A 267 -12.87 10.47 13.35
N VAL A 268 -13.78 9.89 12.57
CA VAL A 268 -13.85 10.08 11.12
C VAL A 268 -15.08 10.90 10.77
N SER A 269 -14.87 12.07 10.17
CA SER A 269 -15.92 12.95 9.64
C SER A 269 -15.60 13.32 8.19
N ALA A 270 -16.28 12.67 7.25
CA ALA A 270 -16.00 12.76 5.81
C ALA A 270 -17.28 12.59 4.96
N PRO A 271 -18.00 13.69 4.64
CA PRO A 271 -19.29 13.66 3.93
C PRO A 271 -19.27 13.03 2.55
N ASN A 272 -18.14 13.13 1.85
CA ASN A 272 -17.97 12.60 0.50
C ASN A 272 -17.21 11.25 0.46
N LEU A 273 -17.06 10.58 1.61
CA LEU A 273 -16.38 9.29 1.68
C LEU A 273 -17.19 8.24 0.93
N ILE A 274 -16.57 7.54 -0.02
CA ILE A 274 -17.20 6.51 -0.87
C ILE A 274 -16.76 5.11 -0.42
N SER A 275 -15.48 4.95 -0.09
CA SER A 275 -14.87 3.69 0.30
C SER A 275 -14.14 3.82 1.61
N PHE A 276 -14.46 2.93 2.55
CA PHE A 276 -13.78 2.82 3.82
C PHE A 276 -13.24 1.42 4.03
N LYS A 277 -11.95 1.29 4.29
CA LYS A 277 -11.33 0.02 4.67
C LYS A 277 -10.67 0.15 6.03
N CYS A 278 -11.06 -0.70 6.94
CA CYS A 278 -10.53 -0.75 8.29
C CYS A 278 -10.02 -2.15 8.60
N ARG A 279 -8.76 -2.27 9.00
CA ARG A 279 -8.25 -3.47 9.67
C ARG A 279 -7.61 -3.08 10.99
N ASP A 280 -8.28 -3.23 12.11
CA ASP A 280 -7.76 -2.74 13.40
C ASP A 280 -8.15 -3.66 14.56
N HIS A 281 -7.65 -3.35 15.74
CA HIS A 281 -8.03 -4.05 16.95
C HIS A 281 -9.48 -3.72 17.34
N LEU A 282 -10.26 -4.74 17.68
CA LEU A 282 -11.71 -4.59 17.94
C LEU A 282 -12.05 -3.65 19.10
N LYS A 283 -11.21 -3.59 20.15
CA LYS A 283 -11.39 -2.65 21.28
C LYS A 283 -11.16 -1.18 20.93
N ARG A 284 -10.53 -0.88 19.79
CA ARG A 284 -10.28 0.52 19.44
C ARG A 284 -11.60 1.24 19.21
N GLU A 285 -11.77 2.38 19.87
CA GLU A 285 -12.98 3.17 19.75
C GLU A 285 -12.95 3.98 18.44
N TYR A 286 -14.01 3.83 17.65
CA TYR A 286 -14.22 4.59 16.42
C TYR A 286 -15.52 5.36 16.51
N THR A 287 -15.45 6.64 16.16
CA THR A 287 -16.62 7.51 16.00
C THR A 287 -16.74 7.88 14.53
N LEU A 288 -17.75 7.32 13.88
CA LEU A 288 -18.02 7.51 12.46
C LEU A 288 -19.17 8.51 12.29
N GLU A 289 -18.85 9.73 11.90
CA GLU A 289 -19.81 10.82 11.76
C GLU A 289 -19.87 11.33 10.32
N ASN A 290 -21.03 11.83 9.91
CA ASN A 290 -21.21 12.49 8.61
C ASN A 290 -20.72 11.64 7.41
N LEU A 291 -20.97 10.34 7.39
CA LEU A 291 -20.55 9.43 6.30
C LEU A 291 -21.66 9.22 5.25
N TYR A 292 -22.33 10.30 4.84
CA TYR A 292 -23.55 10.22 4.02
C TYR A 292 -23.36 9.59 2.63
N SER A 293 -22.16 9.72 2.06
CA SER A 293 -21.84 9.18 0.73
C SER A 293 -21.25 7.77 0.77
N LEU A 294 -21.11 7.15 1.95
CA LEU A 294 -20.38 5.89 2.09
C LEU A 294 -21.11 4.75 1.39
N VAL A 295 -20.45 4.16 0.39
CA VAL A 295 -20.99 3.08 -0.43
C VAL A 295 -20.46 1.73 0.03
N ASN A 296 -19.14 1.64 0.21
CA ASN A 296 -18.44 0.39 0.48
C ASN A 296 -17.67 0.48 1.80
N ALA A 297 -17.83 -0.53 2.66
CA ALA A 297 -16.98 -0.71 3.84
C ALA A 297 -16.39 -2.13 3.89
N ASP A 298 -15.08 -2.24 4.08
CA ASP A 298 -14.38 -3.51 4.38
C ASP A 298 -13.78 -3.43 5.78
N ILE A 299 -14.37 -4.20 6.71
CA ILE A 299 -14.10 -4.16 8.14
C ILE A 299 -13.49 -5.50 8.55
N ASP A 300 -12.21 -5.45 8.93
CA ASP A 300 -11.41 -6.61 9.27
C ASP A 300 -10.77 -6.48 10.66
N MET A 301 -11.51 -6.92 11.69
CA MET A 301 -11.07 -6.75 13.08
C MET A 301 -10.22 -7.92 13.58
N TYR A 302 -9.28 -7.65 14.48
CA TYR A 302 -8.45 -8.64 15.18
C TYR A 302 -8.42 -8.44 16.71
N LEU A 303 -7.96 -9.47 17.43
CA LEU A 303 -7.76 -9.50 18.90
C LEU A 303 -6.27 -9.42 19.28
N GLU A 304 -5.97 -9.25 20.57
CA GLU A 304 -4.65 -8.91 21.12
C GLU A 304 -3.51 -9.84 20.67
N GLU A 305 -3.78 -11.13 20.45
CA GLU A 305 -2.84 -12.10 19.87
C GLU A 305 -3.60 -13.06 18.93
N ASP A 306 -3.19 -13.12 17.66
CA ASP A 306 -3.84 -13.93 16.60
C ASP A 306 -3.43 -15.41 16.71
N TYR A 307 -3.56 -16.01 17.91
CA TYR A 307 -3.47 -17.45 18.11
C TYR A 307 -4.87 -18.07 18.01
N ASP A 308 -4.98 -19.19 17.29
CA ASP A 308 -6.25 -19.90 17.15
C ASP A 308 -6.84 -20.27 18.53
N ASN A 309 -8.16 -20.11 18.66
CA ASN A 309 -8.98 -20.36 19.86
C ASN A 309 -8.84 -19.40 21.05
N GLU A 310 -8.16 -18.26 20.93
CA GLU A 310 -8.14 -17.21 21.98
C GLU A 310 -9.56 -16.77 22.38
N LEU A 311 -10.47 -16.54 21.42
CA LEU A 311 -11.84 -16.11 21.74
C LEU A 311 -12.54 -17.11 22.68
N LEU A 312 -12.41 -18.41 22.45
CA LEU A 312 -13.01 -19.45 23.29
C LEU A 312 -12.46 -19.44 24.72
N LYS A 313 -11.18 -19.09 24.89
CA LYS A 313 -10.49 -19.02 26.19
C LYS A 313 -10.84 -17.77 26.99
N LEU A 314 -11.43 -16.75 26.36
CA LEU A 314 -11.76 -15.51 27.05
C LEU A 314 -12.95 -15.68 28.00
N PRO A 315 -12.93 -15.02 29.17
CA PRO A 315 -14.10 -14.95 30.06
C PRO A 315 -15.32 -14.35 29.35
N HIS A 316 -16.52 -14.79 29.73
CA HIS A 316 -17.79 -14.33 29.14
C HIS A 316 -17.91 -12.81 29.11
N LYS A 317 -17.57 -12.15 30.22
CA LYS A 317 -17.56 -10.68 30.33
C LYS A 317 -16.73 -9.99 29.24
N ARG A 318 -15.54 -10.52 28.91
CA ARG A 318 -14.71 -9.95 27.83
C ARG A 318 -15.33 -10.20 26.46
N LYS A 319 -15.98 -11.34 26.25
CA LYS A 319 -16.72 -11.63 24.99
C LYS A 319 -17.87 -10.64 24.79
N GLU A 320 -18.63 -10.34 25.84
CA GLU A 320 -19.68 -9.31 25.81
C GLU A 320 -19.12 -7.92 25.48
N GLU A 321 -18.01 -7.52 26.10
CA GLU A 321 -17.33 -6.23 25.80
C GLU A 321 -16.97 -6.13 24.30
N TYR A 322 -16.37 -7.18 23.73
CA TYR A 322 -16.06 -7.23 22.30
C TYR A 322 -17.32 -7.16 21.42
N ALA A 323 -18.39 -7.84 21.83
CA ALA A 323 -19.65 -7.83 21.10
C ALA A 323 -20.31 -6.43 21.12
N GLN A 324 -20.23 -5.70 22.24
CA GLN A 324 -20.68 -4.32 22.32
C GLN A 324 -19.87 -3.38 21.42
N CYS A 325 -18.53 -3.54 21.38
CA CYS A 325 -17.68 -2.79 20.44
C CYS A 325 -18.07 -3.07 18.99
N MET A 326 -18.33 -4.34 18.65
CA MET A 326 -18.82 -4.73 17.33
C MET A 326 -20.14 -4.03 16.98
N ILE A 327 -21.11 -3.97 17.89
CA ILE A 327 -22.38 -3.28 17.61
C ILE A 327 -22.17 -1.81 17.28
N LYS A 328 -21.32 -1.10 18.02
CA LYS A 328 -21.02 0.31 17.75
C LYS A 328 -20.46 0.53 16.34
N TRP A 329 -19.67 -0.43 15.85
CA TRP A 329 -19.18 -0.41 14.47
C TRP A 329 -20.31 -0.63 13.45
N LEU A 330 -21.15 -1.62 13.70
CA LEU A 330 -22.26 -1.96 12.81
C LEU A 330 -23.31 -0.83 12.75
N THR A 331 -23.58 -0.13 13.86
CA THR A 331 -24.49 1.04 13.88
C THR A 331 -23.98 2.17 12.99
N GLY A 332 -22.69 2.49 13.06
CA GLY A 332 -22.07 3.51 12.21
C GLY A 332 -22.09 3.18 10.71
N LEU A 333 -22.28 1.91 10.34
CA LEU A 333 -22.22 1.40 8.97
C LEU A 333 -23.57 0.89 8.42
N SER A 334 -24.67 1.11 9.15
CA SER A 334 -26.01 0.60 8.85
C SER A 334 -26.57 1.00 7.47
N ASN A 335 -26.18 2.17 6.94
CA ASN A 335 -26.75 2.75 5.71
C ASN A 335 -25.94 2.48 4.42
N ILE A 336 -24.88 1.68 4.45
CA ILE A 336 -24.01 1.47 3.28
C ILE A 336 -24.60 0.45 2.29
N LYS A 337 -24.12 0.46 1.03
CA LYS A 337 -24.60 -0.46 -0.01
C LYS A 337 -23.88 -1.80 -0.03
N ALA A 338 -22.58 -1.81 0.26
CA ALA A 338 -21.74 -3.01 0.25
C ALA A 338 -20.91 -3.10 1.53
N LEU A 339 -21.09 -4.20 2.27
CA LEU A 339 -20.39 -4.46 3.52
C LEU A 339 -19.52 -5.72 3.38
N THR A 340 -18.26 -5.63 3.76
CA THR A 340 -17.37 -6.79 3.93
C THR A 340 -17.00 -6.91 5.40
N LEU A 341 -17.18 -8.10 5.98
CA LEU A 341 -16.90 -8.40 7.39
C LEU A 341 -15.90 -9.55 7.53
N SER A 342 -15.08 -9.52 8.58
CA SER A 342 -14.13 -10.59 8.91
C SER A 342 -14.75 -11.76 9.69
N ASP A 343 -14.03 -12.89 9.66
CA ASP A 343 -14.38 -14.14 10.36
C ASP A 343 -14.50 -13.98 11.87
N LEU A 344 -13.74 -13.04 12.46
CA LEU A 344 -13.80 -12.77 13.90
C LEU A 344 -15.20 -12.32 14.33
N LEU A 345 -15.87 -11.51 13.52
CA LEU A 345 -17.21 -11.01 13.83
C LEU A 345 -18.22 -12.16 13.91
N LEU A 346 -18.13 -13.12 12.98
CA LEU A 346 -18.98 -14.32 13.01
C LEU A 346 -18.74 -15.16 14.25
N LYS A 347 -17.48 -15.29 14.69
CA LYS A 347 -17.13 -16.02 15.91
C LYS A 347 -17.70 -15.34 17.17
N ILE A 348 -17.63 -14.01 17.26
CA ILE A 348 -18.21 -13.26 18.39
C ILE A 348 -19.73 -13.43 18.46
N VAL A 349 -20.41 -13.35 17.32
CA VAL A 349 -21.85 -13.55 17.23
C VAL A 349 -22.25 -14.96 17.66
N ALA A 350 -21.48 -15.97 17.30
CA ALA A 350 -21.77 -17.35 17.71
C ALA A 350 -21.66 -17.55 19.23
N GLU A 351 -20.68 -16.89 19.86
CA GLU A 351 -20.44 -17.00 21.30
C GLU A 351 -21.39 -16.14 22.14
N VAL A 352 -21.88 -15.02 21.60
CA VAL A 352 -22.76 -14.08 22.32
C VAL A 352 -23.93 -13.65 21.42
N PRO A 353 -24.87 -14.57 21.12
CA PRO A 353 -25.94 -14.31 20.15
C PRO A 353 -26.92 -13.22 20.60
N ASP A 354 -27.18 -13.13 21.91
CA ASP A 354 -28.10 -12.18 22.55
C ASP A 354 -27.77 -10.71 22.22
N VAL A 355 -26.50 -10.45 21.87
CA VAL A 355 -26.04 -9.10 21.54
C VAL A 355 -26.69 -8.62 20.24
N LEU A 356 -26.82 -9.48 19.22
CA LEU A 356 -27.51 -9.11 17.98
C LEU A 356 -29.04 -9.03 18.14
N GLU A 357 -29.63 -9.69 19.14
CA GLU A 357 -31.08 -9.61 19.37
C GLU A 357 -31.53 -8.17 19.70
N ASN A 358 -30.62 -7.34 20.23
CA ASN A 358 -30.88 -5.93 20.50
C ASN A 358 -30.86 -5.05 19.24
N LEU A 359 -30.41 -5.56 18.09
CA LEU A 359 -30.44 -4.83 16.83
C LEU A 359 -31.84 -4.93 16.20
N PRO A 360 -32.41 -3.82 15.70
CA PRO A 360 -33.65 -3.86 14.95
C PRO A 360 -33.63 -4.88 13.80
N THR A 361 -34.77 -5.46 13.50
CA THR A 361 -34.99 -6.09 12.19
C THR A 361 -34.93 -4.98 11.14
N SER A 362 -34.32 -5.22 9.97
CA SER A 362 -34.01 -4.20 8.95
C SER A 362 -32.89 -3.20 9.27
N PHE A 363 -31.98 -3.56 10.17
CA PHE A 363 -30.87 -2.69 10.58
C PHE A 363 -29.92 -2.34 9.42
N PHE A 364 -29.65 -3.27 8.51
CA PHE A 364 -28.76 -3.03 7.38
C PHE A 364 -29.54 -2.83 6.07
N LYS A 365 -29.23 -1.73 5.38
CA LYS A 365 -29.75 -1.41 4.03
C LYS A 365 -28.83 -1.90 2.89
N SER A 366 -27.84 -2.71 3.21
CA SER A 366 -26.85 -3.17 2.24
C SER A 366 -27.42 -4.20 1.27
N LYS A 367 -27.10 -4.02 -0.02
CA LYS A 367 -27.44 -4.94 -1.11
C LYS A 367 -26.39 -6.02 -1.33
N TYR A 368 -25.16 -5.74 -0.92
CA TYR A 368 -24.03 -6.66 -1.06
C TYR A 368 -23.43 -6.92 0.32
N LEU A 369 -23.29 -8.20 0.68
CA LEU A 369 -22.58 -8.63 1.88
C LEU A 369 -21.51 -9.63 1.49
N LYS A 370 -20.26 -9.37 1.87
CA LYS A 370 -19.16 -10.32 1.77
C LYS A 370 -18.71 -10.72 3.16
N LEU A 371 -18.68 -12.01 3.44
CA LEU A 371 -18.24 -12.55 4.72
C LEU A 371 -16.99 -13.38 4.48
N LYS A 372 -15.88 -13.01 5.12
CA LYS A 372 -14.68 -13.82 5.19
C LYS A 372 -14.90 -14.85 6.30
N SER A 373 -14.86 -16.15 6.02
CA SER A 373 -15.11 -17.17 7.05
C SER A 373 -14.36 -18.47 6.82
N GLY A 374 -14.05 -19.18 7.91
CA GLY A 374 -13.65 -20.60 7.86
C GLY A 374 -14.80 -21.59 7.67
N LEU A 375 -16.06 -21.12 7.67
CA LEU A 375 -17.28 -21.94 7.56
C LEU A 375 -17.41 -23.05 8.61
N SER A 376 -17.04 -22.77 9.87
CA SER A 376 -17.38 -23.69 10.97
C SER A 376 -18.90 -23.72 11.20
N LYS A 377 -19.40 -24.77 11.87
CA LYS A 377 -20.81 -24.89 12.25
C LYS A 377 -21.33 -23.64 12.97
N ASP A 378 -20.51 -23.10 13.86
CA ASP A 378 -20.82 -21.88 14.62
C ASP A 378 -20.85 -20.64 13.73
N SER A 379 -19.93 -20.53 12.77
CA SER A 379 -19.95 -19.45 11.77
C SER A 379 -21.21 -19.50 10.92
N ILE A 380 -21.70 -20.68 10.53
CA ILE A 380 -22.94 -20.82 9.74
C ILE A 380 -24.16 -20.37 10.54
N ILE A 381 -24.23 -20.72 11.82
CA ILE A 381 -25.28 -20.27 12.73
C ILE A 381 -25.23 -18.75 12.86
N ALA A 382 -24.04 -18.17 13.10
CA ALA A 382 -23.84 -16.73 13.17
C ALA A 382 -24.24 -16.01 11.86
N ILE A 383 -23.91 -16.57 10.69
CA ILE A 383 -24.35 -16.05 9.40
C ILE A 383 -25.89 -16.03 9.32
N CYS A 384 -26.55 -17.11 9.76
CA CYS A 384 -28.01 -17.17 9.77
C CYS A 384 -28.64 -16.10 10.68
N TYR A 385 -28.05 -15.85 11.86
CA TYR A 385 -28.50 -14.77 12.73
C TYR A 385 -28.29 -13.40 12.10
N LEU A 386 -27.09 -13.13 11.60
CA LEU A 386 -26.73 -11.87 10.96
C LEU A 386 -27.67 -11.55 9.78
N LEU A 387 -27.96 -12.53 8.93
CA LEU A 387 -28.83 -12.36 7.76
C LEU A 387 -30.28 -11.98 8.09
N LYS A 388 -30.77 -12.21 9.32
CA LYS A 388 -32.11 -11.76 9.74
C LYS A 388 -32.22 -10.23 9.82
N HIS A 389 -31.09 -9.54 9.96
CA HIS A 389 -31.04 -8.07 10.08
C HIS A 389 -30.85 -7.36 8.73
N PHE A 390 -30.73 -8.11 7.62
CA PHE A 390 -30.62 -7.57 6.26
C PHE A 390 -31.94 -7.79 5.51
N THR A 391 -32.57 -6.71 5.07
CA THR A 391 -33.83 -6.77 4.29
C THR A 391 -33.62 -6.81 2.78
N ASP A 392 -32.62 -6.08 2.27
CA ASP A 392 -32.48 -5.78 0.84
C ASP A 392 -31.24 -6.41 0.19
N ILE A 393 -30.67 -7.43 0.83
CA ILE A 393 -29.47 -8.10 0.35
C ILE A 393 -29.76 -8.87 -0.96
N GLU A 394 -29.08 -8.48 -2.03
CA GLU A 394 -29.19 -9.06 -3.38
C GLU A 394 -28.06 -10.08 -3.63
N THR A 395 -26.86 -9.81 -3.10
CA THR A 395 -25.67 -10.64 -3.27
C THR A 395 -25.04 -10.97 -1.91
N LEU A 396 -24.83 -12.26 -1.66
CA LEU A 396 -24.05 -12.78 -0.55
C LEU A 396 -22.82 -13.49 -1.10
N VAL A 397 -21.62 -13.03 -0.73
CA VAL A 397 -20.36 -13.68 -1.08
C VAL A 397 -19.74 -14.29 0.18
N LEU A 398 -19.48 -15.59 0.14
CA LEU A 398 -18.79 -16.29 1.22
C LEU A 398 -17.34 -16.56 0.79
N GLU A 399 -16.41 -15.72 1.26
CA GLU A 399 -14.99 -15.92 1.01
C GLU A 399 -14.42 -16.92 2.01
N ILE A 400 -14.14 -18.13 1.54
CA ILE A 400 -13.55 -19.19 2.36
C ILE A 400 -12.09 -18.86 2.61
N THR A 401 -11.79 -18.31 3.78
CA THR A 401 -10.43 -18.00 4.18
C THR A 401 -9.83 -19.18 4.92
N LYS A 402 -8.90 -19.91 4.28
CA LYS A 402 -7.97 -20.77 5.01
C LYS A 402 -7.04 -19.85 5.79
N ARG A 403 -7.18 -19.76 7.12
CA ARG A 403 -6.22 -19.03 7.96
C ARG A 403 -4.89 -19.77 7.89
N VAL A 404 -4.02 -19.35 6.98
CA VAL A 404 -2.60 -19.69 7.05
C VAL A 404 -2.03 -18.81 8.16
N CYS A 405 -1.77 -19.41 9.32
CA CYS A 405 -0.97 -18.79 10.38
C CYS A 405 0.31 -18.23 9.75
N ARG A 406 0.54 -16.92 9.89
CA ARG A 406 1.75 -16.26 9.34
C ARG A 406 3.06 -16.76 9.98
N TRP A 407 2.98 -17.63 10.99
CA TRP A 407 4.13 -18.13 11.76
C TRP A 407 4.26 -19.65 11.84
N HIS A 408 3.28 -20.44 11.39
CA HIS A 408 3.42 -21.90 11.30
C HIS A 408 2.56 -22.50 10.18
N PRO A 409 3.17 -23.14 9.16
CA PRO A 409 2.45 -23.75 8.05
C PRO A 409 2.19 -25.23 8.35
N MET A 410 1.34 -25.60 9.32
CA MET A 410 0.77 -26.96 9.38
C MET A 410 -0.50 -27.03 10.26
N TYR A 411 -1.49 -27.79 9.76
CA TYR A 411 -2.80 -28.17 10.33
C TYR A 411 -3.92 -27.12 10.20
N GLN A 412 -5.18 -27.43 9.82
CA GLN A 412 -5.87 -28.67 9.47
C GLN A 412 -7.10 -28.36 8.58
N TYR A 413 -7.54 -29.33 7.79
CA TYR A 413 -8.62 -29.22 6.80
C TYR A 413 -10.01 -29.21 7.46
N GLY A 414 -10.87 -28.27 7.07
CA GLY A 414 -12.32 -28.35 7.30
C GLY A 414 -12.99 -29.26 6.26
N ASP A 415 -13.92 -30.09 6.70
CA ASP A 415 -14.65 -31.09 5.91
C ASP A 415 -15.50 -30.42 4.82
N GLU A 416 -15.18 -30.68 3.55
CA GLU A 416 -15.88 -30.11 2.38
C GLU A 416 -17.36 -30.51 2.35
N SER A 417 -17.74 -31.65 2.96
CA SER A 417 -19.14 -32.12 2.99
C SER A 417 -20.06 -31.23 3.84
N LEU A 418 -19.53 -30.65 4.93
CA LEU A 418 -20.26 -29.72 5.80
C LEU A 418 -20.51 -28.38 5.08
N ILE A 419 -19.59 -27.96 4.20
CA ILE A 419 -19.71 -26.71 3.43
C ILE A 419 -20.91 -26.78 2.49
N TYR A 420 -21.05 -27.87 1.72
CA TYR A 420 -22.16 -28.04 0.76
C TYR A 420 -23.54 -28.13 1.45
N GLN A 421 -23.65 -28.88 2.54
CA GLN A 421 -24.90 -28.97 3.30
C GLN A 421 -25.30 -27.63 3.94
N SER A 422 -24.31 -26.83 4.34
CA SER A 422 -24.53 -25.53 4.97
C SER A 422 -24.90 -24.45 3.96
N LEU A 423 -24.32 -24.48 2.76
CA LEU A 423 -24.71 -23.62 1.64
C LEU A 423 -26.16 -23.90 1.21
N GLU A 424 -26.60 -25.16 1.20
CA GLU A 424 -28.01 -25.49 0.96
C GLU A 424 -28.94 -24.95 2.05
N HIS A 425 -28.54 -25.00 3.32
CA HIS A 425 -29.37 -24.48 4.42
C HIS A 425 -29.50 -22.95 4.36
N ILE A 426 -28.43 -22.25 4.02
CA ILE A 426 -28.43 -20.80 3.79
C ILE A 426 -29.30 -20.47 2.58
N GLY A 427 -29.13 -21.18 1.46
CA GLY A 427 -29.93 -21.02 0.24
C GLY A 427 -31.43 -21.23 0.46
N LYS A 428 -31.83 -22.26 1.22
CA LYS A 428 -33.25 -22.59 1.51
C LYS A 428 -33.96 -21.54 2.39
N ARG A 429 -33.25 -20.82 3.26
CA ARG A 429 -33.81 -19.69 4.04
C ARG A 429 -33.79 -18.37 3.28
N SER A 430 -33.12 -18.35 2.14
CA SER A 430 -32.76 -17.18 1.37
C SER A 430 -33.45 -17.20 0.01
N CYS A 431 -34.78 -17.33 0.00
CA CYS A 431 -35.60 -17.53 -1.22
C CYS A 431 -35.55 -16.41 -2.29
N ARG A 432 -34.61 -15.45 -2.22
CA ARG A 432 -34.39 -14.39 -3.21
C ARG A 432 -32.92 -13.97 -3.45
N LYS A 433 -31.92 -14.62 -2.83
CA LYS A 433 -30.53 -14.10 -2.83
C LYS A 433 -29.61 -14.96 -3.68
N ASN A 434 -28.79 -14.32 -4.52
CA ASN A 434 -27.68 -15.00 -5.20
C ASN A 434 -26.57 -15.25 -4.16
N VAL A 435 -26.33 -16.51 -3.84
CA VAL A 435 -25.21 -16.94 -2.99
C VAL A 435 -24.09 -17.39 -3.91
N LEU A 436 -22.94 -16.70 -3.84
CA LEU A 436 -21.75 -16.95 -4.66
C LEU A 436 -20.56 -17.42 -3.81
#